data_AF-A0A926DKU6-F1
#
_entry.id   AF-A0A926DKU6-F1
#
_cell.length_a   1.000
_cell.length_b   1.000
_cell.length_c   1.000
_cell.angle_alpha   90.00
_cell.angle_beta   90.00
_cell.angle_gamma   90.00
#
_symmetry.space_group_name_H-M   'P 1'
#
loop_
_entity.id
_entity.type
_entity.pdbx_description
1 polymer ?
#
loop_
_entity_poly.entity_id
_entity_poly.type
_entity_poly.pdbx_seq_one_letter_code
_entity_poly.pdbx_strand_id
1 'polypeptide(L)'
;MKKYELTKEKKEFLGRTLYRIRALKDFELLDGTIIHAGDLGGWVEKEDNLSQEGSAWVYGDAWVSGEAWVYGDAWVYGDALVYGNALVYGNAQVYRMEHIMTFGPAGSRNGTTTFYRNKNNGISVTCGCFNGSIEDFLAQVNETHSDNKHGQVYRAAAELAKLQIDLEGEQ
;
A
#
# COMPACT_ATOMS: atom_id res chain seq x y z
N MET A 1 18.43 4.97 14.55
CA MET A 1 19.04 5.43 13.28
C MET A 1 17.96 5.37 12.21
N LYS A 2 17.80 6.45 11.41
CA LYS A 2 16.82 6.46 10.30
C LYS A 2 17.15 5.38 9.26
N LYS A 3 16.13 4.82 8.62
CA LYS A 3 16.25 3.83 7.53
C LYS A 3 16.57 4.52 6.20
N TYR A 4 15.94 5.67 5.93
CA TYR A 4 16.14 6.41 4.68
C TYR A 4 15.99 7.92 4.89
N GLU A 5 16.36 8.69 3.86
CA GLU A 5 16.09 10.13 3.76
C GLU A 5 15.41 10.50 2.43
N LEU A 6 14.80 11.69 2.41
CA LEU A 6 14.37 12.36 1.19
C LEU A 6 15.56 13.13 0.61
N THR A 7 15.91 12.84 -0.63
CA THR A 7 17.02 13.53 -1.30
C THR A 7 16.60 14.92 -1.81
N LYS A 8 17.54 15.64 -2.44
CA LYS A 8 17.25 16.90 -3.13
C LYS A 8 16.67 16.69 -4.54
N GLU A 9 16.68 15.46 -5.04
CA GLU A 9 16.10 15.11 -6.33
C GLU A 9 14.58 15.10 -6.19
N LYS A 10 13.91 15.85 -7.08
CA LYS A 10 12.47 16.07 -7.01
C LYS A 10 11.83 15.88 -8.37
N LYS A 11 10.54 15.56 -8.35
CA LYS A 11 9.67 15.64 -9.51
C LYS A 11 8.28 16.13 -9.14
N GLU A 12 7.59 16.67 -10.13
CA GLU A 12 6.20 17.10 -10.00
C GLU A 12 5.29 16.07 -10.65
N PHE A 13 4.24 15.67 -9.95
CA PHE A 13 3.18 14.84 -10.52
C PHE A 13 1.83 15.18 -9.91
N LEU A 14 0.81 15.38 -10.76
CA LEU A 14 -0.55 15.76 -10.36
C LEU A 14 -0.58 16.94 -9.35
N GLY A 15 0.33 17.90 -9.51
CA GLY A 15 0.44 19.07 -8.63
C GLY A 15 1.08 18.80 -7.26
N ARG A 16 1.75 17.65 -7.08
CA ARG A 16 2.50 17.28 -5.88
C ARG A 16 3.99 17.16 -6.19
N THR A 17 4.81 17.68 -5.28
CA THR A 17 6.25 17.49 -5.30
C THR A 17 6.62 16.19 -4.60
N LEU A 18 7.29 15.29 -5.31
CA LEU A 18 7.84 14.04 -4.79
C LEU A 18 9.36 14.12 -4.69
N TYR A 19 9.93 13.41 -3.72
CA TYR A 19 11.35 13.33 -3.44
C TYR A 19 11.83 11.90 -3.62
N ARG A 20 12.97 11.72 -4.30
CA ARG A 20 13.61 10.40 -4.39
C ARG A 20 14.09 9.99 -3.01
N ILE A 21 13.81 8.76 -2.58
CA ILE A 21 14.31 8.24 -1.30
C ILE A 21 15.71 7.63 -1.47
N ARG A 22 16.52 7.72 -0.41
CA ARG A 22 17.82 7.07 -0.32
C ARG A 22 18.01 6.34 1.00
N ALA A 23 18.42 5.08 0.95
CA ALA A 23 18.72 4.29 2.13
C ALA A 23 19.92 4.88 2.90
N LEU A 24 19.82 4.91 4.23
CA LEU A 24 20.86 5.44 5.14
C LEU A 24 21.65 4.35 5.87
N LYS A 25 21.20 3.10 5.77
CA LYS A 25 21.81 1.94 6.40
C LYS A 25 21.48 0.70 5.57
N ASP A 26 22.27 -0.35 5.78
CA ASP A 26 21.96 -1.66 5.23
C ASP A 26 20.77 -2.27 5.99
N PHE A 27 19.84 -2.88 5.26
CA PHE A 27 18.78 -3.70 5.83
C PHE A 27 18.30 -4.76 4.84
N GLU A 28 17.84 -5.88 5.37
CA GLU A 28 17.34 -7.00 4.60
C GLU A 28 15.82 -6.94 4.50
N LEU A 29 15.30 -7.25 3.33
CA LEU A 29 13.88 -7.48 3.10
C LEU A 29 13.51 -8.93 3.47
N LEU A 30 12.21 -9.19 3.57
CA LEU A 30 11.71 -10.52 3.92
C LEU A 30 12.12 -11.65 2.95
N ASP A 31 12.45 -11.36 1.70
CA ASP A 31 12.90 -12.34 0.70
C ASP A 31 14.43 -12.56 0.69
N GLY A 32 15.17 -11.89 1.57
CA GLY A 32 16.63 -11.94 1.61
C GLY A 32 17.32 -10.88 0.73
N THR A 33 16.57 -10.04 0.01
CA THR A 33 17.16 -8.92 -0.73
C THR A 33 17.76 -7.90 0.26
N ILE A 34 19.00 -7.48 0.04
CA ILE A 34 19.67 -6.47 0.87
C ILE A 34 19.58 -5.11 0.17
N ILE A 35 19.07 -4.11 0.89
CA ILE A 35 19.16 -2.70 0.51
C ILE A 35 20.38 -2.13 1.21
N HIS A 36 21.33 -1.60 0.45
CA HIS A 36 22.56 -1.04 0.97
C HIS A 36 22.41 0.45 1.26
N ALA A 37 23.19 0.94 2.22
CA ALA A 37 23.31 2.37 2.47
C ALA A 37 23.76 3.10 1.20
N GLY A 38 23.00 4.12 0.80
CA GLY A 38 23.21 4.87 -0.44
C GLY A 38 22.29 4.47 -1.59
N ASP A 39 21.64 3.30 -1.53
CA ASP A 39 20.72 2.86 -2.58
C ASP A 39 19.53 3.81 -2.73
N LEU A 40 19.20 4.12 -3.98
CA LEU A 40 18.04 4.95 -4.32
C LEU A 40 16.79 4.07 -4.46
N GLY A 41 15.74 4.41 -3.72
CA GLY A 41 14.40 3.83 -3.88
C GLY A 41 13.51 4.69 -4.76
N GLY A 42 12.19 4.52 -4.71
CA GLY A 42 11.23 5.31 -5.47
C GLY A 42 10.99 6.71 -4.91
N TRP A 43 9.76 7.18 -5.07
CA TRP A 43 9.43 8.59 -4.88
C TRP A 43 8.33 8.78 -3.85
N VAL A 44 8.55 9.65 -2.86
CA VAL A 44 7.56 9.92 -1.83
C VAL A 44 7.36 11.43 -1.62
N GLU A 45 6.15 11.86 -1.25
CA GLU A 45 5.85 13.28 -1.02
C GLU A 45 6.43 13.79 0.30
N LYS A 46 6.29 12.99 1.36
CA LYS A 46 6.75 13.29 2.72
C LYS A 46 7.29 12.04 3.41
N GLU A 47 8.10 12.23 4.45
CA GLU A 47 8.73 11.13 5.21
C GLU A 47 7.70 10.16 5.81
N ASP A 48 6.48 10.63 6.11
CA ASP A 48 5.42 9.77 6.65
C ASP A 48 4.88 8.77 5.62
N ASN A 49 5.11 8.97 4.31
CA ASN A 49 4.56 8.07 3.30
C ASN A 49 5.19 6.67 3.30
N LEU A 50 6.41 6.52 3.83
CA LEU A 50 7.10 5.25 3.96
C LEU A 50 7.66 5.10 5.38
N SER A 51 7.33 4.02 6.06
CA SER A 51 7.79 3.81 7.44
C SER A 51 9.31 3.76 7.54
N GLN A 52 9.87 4.42 8.56
CA GLN A 52 11.29 4.31 8.96
C GLN A 52 11.60 2.97 9.67
N GLU A 53 10.57 2.21 10.03
CA GLU A 53 10.66 0.89 10.65
C GLU A 53 10.30 -0.23 9.65
N GLY A 54 10.60 -1.48 10.03
CA GLY A 54 10.36 -2.65 9.20
C GLY A 54 11.14 -2.64 7.88
N SER A 55 10.79 -3.59 7.00
CA SER A 55 11.47 -3.79 5.71
C SER A 55 10.74 -3.18 4.52
N ALA A 56 9.65 -2.44 4.74
CA ALA A 56 8.90 -1.79 3.66
C ALA A 56 9.81 -0.88 2.82
N TRP A 57 9.66 -0.97 1.50
CA TRP A 57 10.48 -0.21 0.56
C TRP A 57 9.70 0.14 -0.72
N VAL A 58 10.04 1.30 -1.27
CA VAL A 58 9.54 1.77 -2.57
C VAL A 58 10.72 1.72 -3.52
N TYR A 59 10.58 1.08 -4.68
CA TYR A 59 11.64 0.90 -5.67
C TYR A 59 11.40 1.75 -6.91
N GLY A 60 12.48 1.93 -7.69
CA GLY A 60 12.40 2.33 -9.09
C GLY A 60 11.61 3.63 -9.26
N ASP A 61 10.55 3.57 -10.06
CA ASP A 61 9.67 4.70 -10.33
C ASP A 61 8.29 4.57 -9.68
N ALA A 62 8.15 3.79 -8.60
CA ALA A 62 6.91 3.75 -7.83
C ALA A 62 6.75 4.98 -6.94
N TRP A 63 5.51 5.48 -6.81
CA TRP A 63 5.21 6.73 -6.09
C TRP A 63 4.27 6.51 -4.92
N VAL A 64 4.54 7.20 -3.82
CA VAL A 64 3.68 7.24 -2.63
C VAL A 64 3.42 8.69 -2.24
N SER A 65 2.15 9.11 -2.18
CA SER A 65 1.79 10.52 -1.97
C SER A 65 0.49 10.72 -1.20
N GLY A 66 0.21 11.95 -0.80
CA GLY A 66 -0.93 12.30 0.06
C GLY A 66 -0.75 11.75 1.47
N GLU A 67 -1.83 11.23 2.03
CA GLU A 67 -1.85 10.55 3.35
C GLU A 67 -1.62 9.04 3.23
N ALA A 68 -1.15 8.58 2.06
CA ALA A 68 -0.84 7.18 1.89
C ALA A 68 0.35 6.78 2.77
N TRP A 69 0.30 5.58 3.32
CA TRP A 69 1.35 5.06 4.19
C TRP A 69 1.69 3.62 3.84
N VAL A 70 2.96 3.39 3.52
CA VAL A 70 3.55 2.07 3.24
C VAL A 70 4.40 1.64 4.43
N TYR A 71 4.09 0.51 5.04
CA TYR A 71 4.72 0.06 6.29
C TYR A 71 4.74 -1.47 6.44
N GLY A 72 5.44 -1.97 7.47
CA GLY A 72 5.69 -3.41 7.64
C GLY A 72 6.75 -3.91 6.67
N ASP A 73 6.39 -4.87 5.82
CA ASP A 73 7.27 -5.53 4.83
C ASP A 73 6.79 -5.32 3.39
N ALA A 74 6.00 -4.27 3.18
CA ALA A 74 5.33 -3.97 1.92
C ALA A 74 6.31 -3.51 0.85
N TRP A 75 6.16 -4.03 -0.36
CA TRP A 75 6.96 -3.60 -1.51
C TRP A 75 6.10 -2.90 -2.54
N VAL A 76 6.57 -1.73 -2.94
CA VAL A 76 5.94 -0.92 -4.00
C VAL A 76 6.98 -0.63 -5.07
N TYR A 77 6.73 -1.04 -6.31
CA TYR A 77 7.71 -0.94 -7.40
C TYR A 77 7.03 -0.75 -8.77
N GLY A 78 7.79 -0.83 -9.87
CA GLY A 78 7.23 -0.64 -11.21
C GLY A 78 6.53 0.70 -11.39
N ASP A 79 5.38 0.68 -12.07
CA ASP A 79 4.55 1.85 -12.36
C ASP A 79 3.47 2.09 -11.28
N ALA A 80 3.67 1.55 -10.07
CA ALA A 80 2.69 1.69 -9.00
C ALA A 80 2.53 3.14 -8.51
N LEU A 81 1.28 3.55 -8.38
CA LEU A 81 0.89 4.83 -7.77
C LEU A 81 0.02 4.59 -6.54
N VAL A 82 0.61 4.76 -5.35
CA VAL A 82 -0.06 4.67 -4.06
C VAL A 82 -0.36 6.09 -3.57
N TYR A 83 -1.62 6.47 -3.45
CA TYR A 83 -2.00 7.86 -3.14
C TYR A 83 -3.28 7.96 -2.31
N GLY A 84 -3.64 9.18 -1.93
CA GLY A 84 -4.86 9.45 -1.15
C GLY A 84 -4.67 9.04 0.30
N ASN A 85 -5.60 8.25 0.85
CA ASN A 85 -5.53 7.72 2.23
C ASN A 85 -5.17 6.21 2.25
N ALA A 86 -4.44 5.74 1.24
CA ALA A 86 -4.12 4.33 1.09
C ALA A 86 -3.21 3.82 2.24
N LEU A 87 -3.58 2.72 2.87
CA LEU A 87 -2.75 2.04 3.86
C LEU A 87 -2.30 0.70 3.28
N VAL A 88 -1.00 0.58 3.00
CA VAL A 88 -0.39 -0.60 2.39
C VAL A 88 0.57 -1.22 3.39
N TYR A 89 0.29 -2.46 3.80
CA TYR A 89 0.97 -3.08 4.93
C TYR A 89 1.47 -4.50 4.64
N GLY A 90 2.60 -4.84 5.26
CA GLY A 90 2.98 -6.22 5.52
C GLY A 90 3.28 -6.97 4.22
N ASN A 91 2.50 -8.00 3.91
CA ASN A 91 2.72 -8.88 2.76
C ASN A 91 2.37 -8.24 1.39
N ALA A 92 2.36 -6.91 1.27
CA ALA A 92 1.96 -6.23 0.05
C ALA A 92 3.01 -6.37 -1.07
N GLN A 93 2.53 -6.49 -2.32
CA GLN A 93 3.34 -6.47 -3.53
C GLN A 93 2.59 -5.68 -4.61
N VAL A 94 2.84 -4.38 -4.68
CA VAL A 94 2.12 -3.44 -5.54
C VAL A 94 3.07 -2.90 -6.60
N TYR A 95 2.84 -3.24 -7.86
CA TYR A 95 3.76 -2.84 -8.94
C TYR A 95 3.09 -2.28 -10.21
N ARG A 96 1.76 -2.35 -10.27
CA ARG A 96 0.92 -1.70 -11.27
C ARG A 96 -0.10 -0.82 -10.56
N MET A 97 -0.64 0.17 -11.26
CA MET A 97 -1.73 0.99 -10.74
C MET A 97 -2.96 0.14 -10.41
N GLU A 98 -3.24 -0.91 -11.19
CA GLU A 98 -4.35 -1.83 -10.93
C GLU A 98 -4.19 -2.67 -9.64
N HIS A 99 -3.00 -2.71 -9.03
CA HIS A 99 -2.73 -3.56 -7.85
C HIS A 99 -3.21 -2.97 -6.54
N ILE A 100 -3.83 -1.80 -6.57
CA ILE A 100 -4.35 -1.12 -5.40
C ILE A 100 -5.66 -0.41 -5.72
N MET A 101 -6.62 -0.50 -4.80
CA MET A 101 -7.87 0.22 -4.86
C MET A 101 -8.19 0.79 -3.48
N THR A 102 -8.47 2.09 -3.42
CA THR A 102 -9.02 2.72 -2.21
C THR A 102 -10.52 2.92 -2.37
N PHE A 103 -11.27 2.68 -1.31
CA PHE A 103 -12.72 2.84 -1.28
C PHE A 103 -13.17 3.53 0.00
N GLY A 104 -14.00 4.55 -0.12
CA GLY A 104 -14.56 5.28 1.01
C GLY A 104 -14.99 6.69 0.63
N PRO A 105 -15.57 7.45 1.58
CA PRO A 105 -15.82 7.07 2.98
C PRO A 105 -16.88 5.97 3.12
N ALA A 106 -16.63 4.97 3.96
CA ALA A 106 -17.53 3.86 4.22
C ALA A 106 -17.59 3.45 5.71
N GLY A 107 -18.62 2.66 6.06
CA GLY A 107 -18.86 2.22 7.44
C GLY A 107 -19.37 3.33 8.37
N SER A 108 -19.52 2.98 9.66
CA SER A 108 -20.01 3.91 10.70
C SER A 108 -19.03 5.04 11.02
N ARG A 109 -17.76 4.90 10.62
CA ARG A 109 -16.69 5.88 10.85
C ARG A 109 -16.30 6.67 9.60
N ASN A 110 -17.00 6.49 8.48
CA ASN A 110 -16.65 7.12 7.19
C ASN A 110 -15.17 6.91 6.81
N GLY A 111 -14.65 5.71 7.06
CA GLY A 111 -13.24 5.36 6.88
C GLY A 111 -12.89 5.08 5.41
N THR A 112 -11.58 5.07 5.13
CA THR A 112 -11.04 4.55 3.86
C THR A 112 -10.64 3.09 4.05
N THR A 113 -11.07 2.24 3.12
CA THR A 113 -10.62 0.85 2.97
C THR A 113 -9.61 0.80 1.82
N THR A 114 -8.49 0.12 2.04
CA THR A 114 -7.49 -0.12 0.99
C THR A 114 -7.45 -1.61 0.68
N PHE A 115 -7.72 -1.96 -0.57
CA PHE A 115 -7.52 -3.29 -1.14
C PHE A 115 -6.23 -3.27 -1.94
N TYR A 116 -5.37 -4.26 -1.78
CA TYR A 116 -4.11 -4.33 -2.53
C TYR A 116 -3.66 -5.76 -2.78
N ARG A 117 -2.92 -5.94 -3.87
CA ARG A 117 -2.25 -7.21 -4.18
C ARG A 117 -1.20 -7.55 -3.13
N ASN A 118 -1.13 -8.82 -2.74
CA ASN A 118 -0.11 -9.36 -1.85
C ASN A 118 0.83 -10.34 -2.55
N LYS A 119 1.94 -10.70 -1.88
CA LYS A 119 2.99 -11.60 -2.39
C LYS A 119 2.51 -13.04 -2.63
N ASN A 120 1.33 -13.42 -2.13
CA ASN A 120 0.74 -14.76 -2.34
C ASN A 120 -0.20 -14.79 -3.55
N ASN A 121 -0.13 -13.78 -4.41
CA ASN A 121 -1.03 -13.56 -5.53
C ASN A 121 -2.51 -13.40 -5.13
N GLY A 122 -2.80 -12.95 -3.91
CA GLY A 122 -4.16 -12.67 -3.43
C GLY A 122 -4.39 -11.17 -3.16
N ILE A 123 -5.56 -10.86 -2.60
CA ILE A 123 -5.93 -9.50 -2.18
C ILE A 123 -5.90 -9.40 -0.66
N SER A 124 -5.18 -8.42 -0.15
CA SER A 124 -5.18 -8.00 1.25
C SER A 124 -6.00 -6.72 1.41
N VAL A 125 -6.59 -6.55 2.60
CA VAL A 125 -7.44 -5.41 2.92
C VAL A 125 -6.97 -4.76 4.21
N THR A 126 -6.86 -3.44 4.20
CA THR A 126 -6.74 -2.61 5.40
C THR A 126 -7.99 -1.75 5.56
N CYS A 127 -8.68 -1.88 6.70
CA CYS A 127 -9.92 -1.15 6.98
C CYS A 127 -10.04 -0.84 8.47
N GLY A 128 -9.68 0.38 8.88
CA GLY A 128 -9.62 0.74 10.30
C GLY A 128 -8.60 -0.13 11.03
N CYS A 129 -9.04 -0.90 12.04
CA CYS A 129 -8.18 -1.83 12.76
C CYS A 129 -8.03 -3.19 12.06
N PHE A 130 -8.78 -3.45 11.00
CA PHE A 130 -8.65 -4.70 10.26
C PHE A 130 -7.44 -4.67 9.32
N ASN A 131 -6.66 -5.75 9.36
CA ASN A 131 -5.67 -6.09 8.36
C ASN A 131 -5.69 -7.61 8.13
N GLY A 132 -5.87 -8.05 6.88
CA GLY A 132 -5.99 -9.47 6.56
C GLY A 132 -6.27 -9.73 5.09
N SER A 133 -6.64 -10.97 4.76
CA SER A 133 -7.11 -11.32 3.41
C SER A 133 -8.49 -10.73 3.11
N ILE A 134 -8.86 -10.65 1.84
CA ILE A 134 -10.21 -10.23 1.45
C ILE A 134 -11.28 -11.22 1.92
N GLU A 135 -10.94 -12.49 2.05
CA GLU A 135 -11.78 -13.55 2.60
C GLU A 135 -12.04 -13.32 4.10
N ASP A 136 -10.98 -13.06 4.89
CA ASP A 136 -11.11 -12.75 6.31
C ASP A 136 -11.91 -11.45 6.53
N PHE A 137 -11.71 -10.47 5.64
CA PHE A 137 -12.46 -9.21 5.68
C PHE A 137 -13.96 -9.46 5.47
N LEU A 138 -14.32 -10.26 4.47
CA LEU A 138 -15.71 -10.61 4.18
C LEU A 138 -16.34 -11.43 5.33
N ALA A 139 -15.59 -12.35 5.94
CA ALA A 139 -16.03 -13.09 7.11
C ALA A 139 -16.36 -12.13 8.27
N GLN A 140 -15.45 -11.21 8.60
CA GLN A 140 -15.67 -10.24 9.68
C GLN A 140 -16.82 -9.27 9.38
N VAL A 141 -16.99 -8.84 8.12
CA VAL A 141 -18.12 -8.00 7.70
C VAL A 141 -19.44 -8.72 7.92
N ASN A 142 -19.52 -10.01 7.61
CA ASN A 142 -20.74 -10.81 7.81
C ASN A 142 -21.06 -11.00 9.30
N GLU A 143 -20.04 -11.25 10.14
CA GLU A 143 -20.21 -11.37 11.59
C GLU A 143 -20.65 -10.05 12.24
N THR A 144 -20.07 -8.92 11.82
CA THR A 144 -20.23 -7.63 12.51
C THR A 144 -21.43 -6.83 12.00
N HIS A 145 -21.74 -6.91 10.71
CA HIS A 145 -22.66 -5.98 10.04
C HIS A 145 -23.88 -6.64 9.39
N SER A 146 -24.00 -7.97 9.44
CA SER A 146 -25.10 -8.72 8.83
C SER A 146 -25.52 -8.13 7.46
N ASP A 147 -26.80 -7.87 7.23
CA ASP A 147 -27.34 -7.28 5.99
C ASP A 147 -27.67 -5.80 6.09
N ASN A 148 -27.07 -5.08 7.06
CA ASN A 148 -27.22 -3.64 7.10
C ASN A 148 -26.49 -2.94 5.93
N LYS A 149 -26.78 -1.65 5.73
CA LYS A 149 -26.18 -0.83 4.66
C LYS A 149 -24.66 -0.92 4.62
N HIS A 150 -23.97 -0.91 5.76
CA HIS A 150 -22.51 -0.95 5.80
C HIS A 150 -21.96 -2.30 5.34
N GLY A 151 -22.58 -3.40 5.75
CA GLY A 151 -22.23 -4.75 5.28
C GLY A 151 -22.39 -4.89 3.77
N GLN A 152 -23.52 -4.42 3.23
CA GLN A 152 -23.78 -4.44 1.78
C GLN A 152 -22.74 -3.63 0.99
N VAL A 153 -22.39 -2.44 1.49
CA VAL A 153 -21.38 -1.57 0.85
C VAL A 153 -19.99 -2.22 0.87
N TYR A 154 -19.56 -2.79 1.99
CA TYR A 154 -18.25 -3.45 2.07
C TYR A 154 -18.17 -4.71 1.19
N ARG A 155 -19.25 -5.50 1.13
CA ARG A 155 -19.33 -6.65 0.21
C ARG A 155 -19.23 -6.21 -1.25
N ALA A 156 -19.95 -5.17 -1.65
CA ALA A 156 -19.88 -4.63 -3.00
C ALA A 156 -18.46 -4.10 -3.34
N ALA A 157 -17.83 -3.40 -2.40
CA ALA A 157 -16.46 -2.91 -2.57
C ALA A 157 -15.45 -4.06 -2.71
N ALA A 158 -15.60 -5.13 -1.92
CA ALA A 158 -14.75 -6.31 -2.02
C ALA A 158 -14.92 -7.04 -3.37
N GLU A 159 -16.15 -7.18 -3.87
CA GLU A 159 -16.38 -7.76 -5.21
C GLU A 159 -15.80 -6.88 -6.32
N LEU A 160 -15.94 -5.56 -6.21
CA LEU A 160 -15.27 -4.63 -7.13
C LEU A 160 -13.74 -4.78 -7.08
N ALA A 161 -13.16 -4.94 -5.87
CA ALA A 161 -11.73 -5.16 -5.71
C ALA A 161 -11.25 -6.43 -6.44
N LYS A 162 -12.02 -7.52 -6.35
CA LYS A 162 -11.70 -8.79 -7.06
C LYS A 162 -11.73 -8.64 -8.58
N LEU A 163 -12.58 -7.77 -9.11
CA LEU A 163 -12.65 -7.48 -10.54
C LEU A 163 -11.54 -6.52 -11.01
N GLN A 164 -11.19 -5.56 -10.16
CA GLN A 164 -10.25 -4.49 -10.50
C GLN A 164 -8.79 -4.89 -10.29
N ILE A 165 -8.48 -5.62 -9.22
CA ILE A 165 -7.11 -5.95 -8.85
C ILE A 165 -6.68 -7.18 -9.62
N ASP A 166 -5.82 -6.95 -10.61
CA ASP A 166 -5.19 -8.01 -11.36
C ASP A 166 -4.29 -8.86 -10.45
N LEU A 167 -4.44 -10.18 -10.58
CA LEU A 167 -3.68 -11.16 -9.84
C LEU A 167 -2.72 -11.97 -10.72
N GLU A 168 -2.74 -11.75 -12.03
CA GLU A 168 -1.80 -12.35 -12.96
C GLU A 168 -0.38 -11.79 -12.70
N GLY A 169 0.62 -12.66 -12.88
CA GLY A 169 2.02 -12.32 -12.60
C GLY A 169 2.60 -11.27 -13.57
N GLU A 170 3.86 -10.93 -13.37
CA GLU A 170 4.65 -10.31 -14.44
C GLU A 170 4.82 -11.35 -15.56
N GLN A 171 4.43 -10.99 -16.78
CA GLN A 171 4.83 -11.75 -17.98
C GLN A 171 6.30 -11.53 -18.27
#